data_AF-A0A8B9A482-F1
#
_entry.id   AF-A0A8B9A482-F1
#
_cell.length_a   1.000
_cell.length_b   1.000
_cell.length_c   1.000
_cell.angle_alpha   90.00
_cell.angle_beta   90.00
_cell.angle_gamma   90.00
#
_symmetry.space_group_name_H-M   'P 1'
#
loop_
_entity.id
_entity.type
_entity.pdbx_description
1 polymer ?
#
loop_
_entity_poly.entity_id
_entity_poly.type
_entity_poly.pdbx_seq_one_letter_code
_entity_poly.pdbx_strand_id
1 'polypeptide(L)'
;MASWLRRRKSEERRRGGEEKKVVLDGTKIRELVENKEAFTSFVEHKFQELDVNDDGKLSLEELQPAVVNIGAALGLSAPGTSPDSDHIYSEVLNEFTHGKREVASKSEFKEVLSDILLGMAAGLKRDPIVILRIDGEDLKEFVESPRFEPEAIAIFSVESANESLHKLLTVGLQQLTVEHGMPPASDSWVMSNIVEPALQSLSTGRLEQPASQEIFLEEFKKLLNSIIQHLQGHPVIVAHSENTFDGSGIKRLLSNNFELEKVDSNINTMLLNIL
;
A
#
# COMPACT_ATOMS: atom_id res chain seq x y z
N MET A 1 12.77 -36.28 26.22
CA MET A 1 12.34 -36.47 24.80
C MET A 1 11.25 -35.49 24.33
N ALA A 2 10.94 -34.39 25.03
CA ALA A 2 9.80 -33.51 24.69
C ALA A 2 10.15 -32.09 24.21
N SER A 3 11.43 -31.72 24.08
CA SER A 3 11.83 -30.35 23.68
C SER A 3 12.03 -30.19 22.16
N TRP A 4 12.39 -31.26 21.45
CA TRP A 4 12.66 -31.22 20.00
C TRP A 4 11.41 -31.16 19.12
N LEU A 5 10.30 -31.79 19.52
CA LEU A 5 9.03 -31.70 18.76
C LEU A 5 8.36 -30.32 18.85
N ARG A 6 8.58 -29.56 19.92
CA ARG A 6 8.02 -28.21 20.06
C ARG A 6 8.75 -27.20 19.15
N ARG A 7 10.05 -27.39 18.95
CA ARG A 7 10.89 -26.54 18.08
C ARG A 7 10.58 -26.77 16.60
N ARG A 8 10.40 -28.03 16.18
CA ARG A 8 9.93 -28.36 14.82
C ARG A 8 8.54 -27.81 14.52
N LYS A 9 7.58 -27.89 15.46
CA LYS A 9 6.24 -27.30 15.27
C LYS A 9 6.26 -25.77 15.18
N SER A 10 7.21 -25.10 15.84
CA SER A 10 7.40 -23.65 15.69
C SER A 10 8.15 -23.25 14.42
N GLU A 11 9.01 -24.12 13.89
CA GLU A 11 9.76 -23.89 12.65
C GLU A 11 8.94 -24.26 11.39
N GLU A 12 8.10 -25.31 11.44
CA GLU A 12 7.12 -25.64 10.39
C GLU A 12 6.00 -24.58 10.28
N ARG A 13 5.58 -23.97 11.41
CA ARG A 13 4.67 -22.82 11.39
C ARG A 13 5.29 -21.55 10.79
N ARG A 14 6.61 -21.38 10.88
CA ARG A 14 7.32 -20.25 10.26
C ARG A 14 7.49 -20.46 8.75
N ARG A 15 7.77 -21.70 8.33
CA ARG A 15 7.88 -22.05 6.89
C ARG A 15 6.57 -22.00 6.12
N GLY A 16 5.42 -22.23 6.76
CA GLY A 16 4.10 -22.07 6.13
C GLY A 16 3.55 -20.64 6.13
N GLY A 17 4.16 -19.72 6.89
CA GLY A 17 3.74 -18.32 7.00
C GLY A 17 4.55 -17.35 6.13
N GLU A 18 5.71 -17.75 5.63
CA GLU A 18 6.63 -16.90 4.85
C GLU A 18 6.08 -16.50 3.45
N GLU A 19 5.09 -17.21 2.90
CA GLU A 19 4.44 -16.85 1.63
C GLU A 19 3.25 -15.89 1.78
N LYS A 20 2.75 -15.65 3.00
CA LYS A 20 1.54 -14.84 3.21
C LYS A 20 1.81 -13.35 3.40
N LYS A 21 2.99 -12.98 3.91
CA LYS A 21 3.39 -11.58 4.16
C LYS A 21 4.82 -11.34 3.67
N VAL A 22 4.98 -10.42 2.73
CA VAL A 22 6.28 -9.92 2.26
C VAL A 22 6.41 -8.45 2.66
N VAL A 23 7.54 -8.07 3.24
CA VAL A 23 7.83 -6.68 3.58
C VAL A 23 8.90 -6.14 2.62
N LEU A 24 8.61 -5.00 2.01
CA LEU A 24 9.50 -4.25 1.14
C LEU A 24 10.00 -3.02 1.90
N ASP A 25 11.19 -3.14 2.47
CA ASP A 25 11.83 -2.15 3.37
C ASP A 25 13.03 -1.44 2.72
N GLY A 26 13.28 -1.68 1.44
CA GLY A 26 14.40 -1.12 0.70
C GLY A 26 15.75 -1.80 0.94
N THR A 27 15.84 -2.81 1.82
CA THR A 27 17.10 -3.49 2.14
C THR A 27 17.75 -4.11 0.91
N LYS A 28 16.98 -4.84 0.09
CA LYS A 28 17.49 -5.46 -1.15
C LYS A 28 18.00 -4.45 -2.18
N ILE A 29 17.36 -3.28 -2.27
CA ILE A 29 17.79 -2.20 -3.18
C ILE A 29 19.14 -1.66 -2.70
N ARG A 30 19.28 -1.41 -1.39
CA ARG A 30 20.53 -0.96 -0.79
C ARG A 30 21.67 -1.96 -0.98
N GLU A 31 21.41 -3.24 -0.72
CA GLU A 31 22.39 -4.33 -0.90
C GLU A 31 22.89 -4.40 -2.35
N LEU A 32 21.99 -4.23 -3.33
CA LEU A 32 22.37 -4.16 -4.75
C LEU A 32 23.34 -3.01 -5.01
N VAL A 33 23.01 -1.79 -4.55
CA VAL A 33 23.83 -0.59 -4.82
C VAL A 33 25.17 -0.62 -4.08
N GLU A 34 25.20 -1.12 -2.84
CA GLU A 34 26.42 -1.24 -2.03
C GLU A 34 27.38 -2.31 -2.59
N ASN A 35 26.87 -3.33 -3.28
CA ASN A 35 27.69 -4.28 -4.02
C ASN A 35 28.22 -3.65 -5.32
N LYS A 36 29.37 -3.00 -5.23
CA LYS A 36 30.01 -2.27 -6.35
C LYS A 36 30.13 -3.08 -7.64
N GLU A 37 30.45 -4.37 -7.57
CA GLU A 37 30.63 -5.22 -8.75
C GLU A 37 29.28 -5.55 -9.39
N ALA A 38 28.33 -6.06 -8.61
CA ALA A 38 26.98 -6.37 -9.08
C ALA A 38 26.27 -5.13 -9.64
N PHE A 39 26.38 -4.00 -8.94
CA PHE A 39 25.79 -2.74 -9.39
C PHE A 39 26.46 -2.25 -10.68
N THR A 40 27.79 -2.33 -10.80
CA THR A 40 28.47 -1.94 -12.04
C THR A 40 28.05 -2.81 -13.21
N SER A 41 27.93 -4.12 -13.02
CA SER A 41 27.45 -5.04 -14.07
C SER A 41 25.99 -4.76 -14.46
N PHE A 42 25.13 -4.46 -13.49
CA PHE A 42 23.73 -4.10 -13.74
C PHE A 42 23.61 -2.80 -14.53
N VAL A 43 24.34 -1.77 -14.10
CA VAL A 43 24.40 -0.47 -14.77
C VAL A 43 24.91 -0.64 -16.19
N GLU A 44 25.94 -1.47 -16.40
CA GLU A 44 26.50 -1.68 -17.74
C GLU A 44 25.49 -2.29 -18.70
N HIS A 45 24.82 -3.35 -18.25
CA HIS A 45 23.78 -4.00 -19.03
C HIS A 45 22.63 -3.03 -19.35
N LYS A 46 22.19 -2.25 -18.36
CA LYS A 46 21.12 -1.27 -18.55
C LYS A 46 21.53 -0.10 -19.44
N PHE A 47 22.77 0.36 -19.36
CA PHE A 47 23.28 1.40 -20.23
C PHE A 47 23.30 0.92 -21.69
N GLN A 48 23.80 -0.29 -21.95
CA GLN A 48 23.83 -0.88 -23.30
C GLN A 48 22.43 -1.13 -23.89
N GLU A 49 21.44 -1.44 -23.05
CA GLU A 49 20.04 -1.56 -23.52
C GLU A 49 19.45 -0.21 -23.96
N LEU A 50 19.93 0.90 -23.40
CA LEU A 50 19.40 2.25 -23.65
C LEU A 50 20.20 3.00 -24.72
N ASP A 51 21.51 2.75 -24.82
CA ASP A 51 22.41 3.34 -25.83
C ASP A 51 22.21 2.63 -27.18
N VAL A 52 21.09 2.93 -27.84
CA VAL A 52 20.65 2.26 -29.07
C VAL A 52 21.59 2.60 -30.24
N ASN A 53 22.19 3.80 -30.20
CA ASN A 53 23.07 4.28 -31.26
C ASN A 53 24.56 3.91 -31.05
N ASP A 54 24.91 3.33 -29.89
CA ASP A 54 26.26 2.90 -29.49
C ASP A 54 27.30 4.04 -29.53
N ASP A 55 26.88 5.26 -29.18
CA ASP A 55 27.75 6.44 -29.12
C ASP A 55 28.44 6.62 -27.75
N GLY A 56 28.12 5.76 -26.79
CA GLY A 56 28.66 5.75 -25.43
C GLY A 56 28.01 6.77 -24.51
N LYS A 57 26.85 7.33 -24.89
CA LYS A 57 26.08 8.33 -24.14
C LYS A 57 24.60 8.01 -24.23
N LEU A 58 23.83 8.58 -23.30
CA LEU A 58 22.37 8.46 -23.30
C LEU A 58 21.73 9.82 -23.53
N SER A 59 21.08 9.97 -24.67
CA SER A 59 20.23 11.11 -25.00
C SER A 59 18.92 11.09 -24.21
N LEU A 60 18.18 12.21 -24.24
CA LEU A 60 16.85 12.27 -23.63
C LEU A 60 15.89 11.29 -24.29
N GLU A 61 15.99 11.15 -25.61
CA GLU A 61 15.19 10.25 -26.43
C GLU A 61 15.43 8.78 -26.07
N GLU A 62 16.67 8.43 -25.66
CA GLU A 62 17.05 7.09 -25.21
C GLU A 62 16.65 6.80 -23.76
N LEU A 63 16.69 7.81 -22.88
CA LEU A 63 16.27 7.68 -21.47
C LEU A 63 14.75 7.66 -21.32
N GLN A 64 14.03 8.41 -22.14
CA GLN A 64 12.60 8.64 -21.99
C GLN A 64 11.78 7.33 -21.92
N PRO A 65 11.98 6.31 -22.78
CA PRO A 65 11.24 5.06 -22.68
C PRO A 65 11.42 4.36 -21.33
N ALA A 66 12.65 4.37 -20.78
CA ALA A 66 12.91 3.76 -19.48
C ALA A 66 12.23 4.53 -18.34
N VAL A 67 12.33 5.85 -18.35
CA VAL A 67 11.69 6.71 -17.34
C VAL A 67 10.16 6.57 -17.40
N VAL A 68 9.57 6.50 -18.59
CA VAL A 68 8.13 6.27 -18.77
C VAL A 68 7.71 4.90 -18.27
N ASN A 69 8.46 3.85 -18.59
CA ASN A 69 8.16 2.49 -18.11
C ASN A 69 8.23 2.41 -16.57
N ILE A 70 9.22 3.06 -15.95
CA ILE A 70 9.32 3.14 -14.48
C ILE A 70 8.15 3.94 -13.91
N GLY A 71 7.83 5.10 -14.49
CA GLY A 71 6.69 5.92 -14.06
C GLY A 71 5.38 5.14 -14.09
N ALA A 72 5.11 4.44 -15.19
CA ALA A 72 3.93 3.58 -15.32
C ALA A 72 3.91 2.46 -14.27
N ALA A 73 5.05 1.83 -14.01
CA ALA A 73 5.17 0.82 -12.95
C ALA A 73 4.93 1.38 -11.54
N LEU A 74 5.19 2.67 -11.33
CA LEU A 74 4.91 3.40 -10.09
C LEU A 74 3.52 4.06 -10.08
N GLY A 75 2.69 3.81 -11.10
CA GLY A 75 1.33 4.34 -11.17
C GLY A 75 1.23 5.80 -11.62
N LEU A 76 2.30 6.37 -12.19
CA LEU A 76 2.20 7.66 -12.86
C LEU A 76 1.38 7.52 -14.14
N SER A 77 0.59 8.55 -14.44
CA SER A 77 -0.16 8.62 -15.68
C SER A 77 0.81 8.74 -16.87
N ALA A 78 0.35 8.38 -18.07
CA ALA A 78 1.18 8.50 -19.27
C ALA A 78 1.62 9.97 -19.50
N PRO A 79 2.80 10.22 -20.09
CA PRO A 79 3.21 11.58 -20.43
C PRO A 79 2.17 12.32 -21.28
N GLY A 80 1.94 13.59 -20.98
CA GLY A 80 0.97 14.48 -21.62
C GLY A 80 -0.46 14.36 -21.09
N THR A 81 -0.71 13.49 -20.11
CA THR A 81 -2.07 13.27 -19.57
C THR A 81 -2.38 14.08 -18.32
N SER A 82 -1.36 14.46 -17.55
CA SER A 82 -1.53 15.27 -16.34
C SER A 82 -0.30 16.16 -16.11
N PRO A 83 -0.48 17.46 -15.79
CA PRO A 83 0.64 18.36 -15.50
C PRO A 83 1.56 17.86 -14.38
N ASP A 84 0.99 17.19 -13.37
CA ASP A 84 1.76 16.68 -12.23
C ASP A 84 2.69 15.51 -12.63
N SER A 85 2.18 14.53 -13.37
CA SER A 85 3.02 13.43 -13.88
C SER A 85 4.07 13.95 -14.87
N ASP A 86 3.72 14.92 -15.72
CA ASP A 86 4.63 15.52 -16.69
C ASP A 86 5.80 16.23 -16.00
N HIS A 87 5.52 16.93 -14.90
CA HIS A 87 6.55 17.55 -14.07
C HIS A 87 7.46 16.50 -13.42
N ILE A 88 6.92 15.36 -12.96
CA ILE A 88 7.75 14.28 -12.41
C ILE A 88 8.67 13.69 -13.50
N TYR A 89 8.14 13.47 -14.70
CA TYR A 89 8.95 12.98 -15.83
C TYR A 89 10.05 13.96 -16.21
N SER A 90 9.76 15.27 -16.27
CA SER A 90 10.78 16.28 -16.59
C SER A 90 11.90 16.30 -15.56
N GLU A 91 11.55 16.20 -14.27
CA GLU A 91 12.52 16.32 -13.19
C GLU A 91 13.45 15.12 -13.14
N VAL A 92 12.93 13.91 -13.33
CA VAL A 92 13.78 12.72 -13.43
C VAL A 92 14.74 12.81 -14.62
N LEU A 93 14.26 13.24 -15.79
CA LEU A 93 15.11 13.41 -16.98
C LEU A 93 16.16 14.52 -16.79
N ASN A 94 15.82 15.58 -16.08
CA ASN A 94 16.74 16.67 -15.74
C ASN A 94 17.84 16.21 -14.78
N GLU A 95 17.55 15.34 -13.83
CA GLU A 95 18.55 14.76 -12.91
C GLU A 95 19.61 13.96 -13.68
N PHE A 96 19.21 13.11 -14.65
CA PHE A 96 20.16 12.34 -15.47
C PHE A 96 21.05 13.23 -16.35
N THR A 97 20.56 14.41 -16.73
CA THR A 97 21.27 15.34 -17.62
C THR A 97 21.94 16.49 -16.88
N HIS A 98 21.84 16.55 -15.54
CA HIS A 98 22.29 17.68 -14.72
C HIS A 98 21.79 19.06 -15.23
N GLY A 99 20.60 19.08 -15.84
CA GLY A 99 20.02 20.26 -16.49
C GLY A 99 20.78 20.73 -17.75
N LYS A 100 21.76 19.97 -18.24
CA LYS A 100 22.45 20.23 -19.50
C LYS A 100 21.79 19.43 -20.61
N ARG A 101 21.23 20.13 -21.60
CA ARG A 101 20.72 19.51 -22.83
C ARG A 101 21.88 18.80 -23.53
N GLU A 102 21.98 17.48 -23.37
CA GLU A 102 21.76 16.55 -24.50
C GLU A 102 22.23 15.12 -24.22
N VAL A 103 23.12 14.86 -23.27
CA VAL A 103 23.71 13.51 -23.12
C VAL A 103 24.24 13.20 -21.71
N ALA A 104 23.85 12.05 -21.16
CA ALA A 104 24.41 11.49 -19.94
C ALA A 104 25.51 10.47 -20.27
N SER A 105 26.71 10.65 -19.74
CA SER A 105 27.75 9.63 -19.82
C SER A 105 27.41 8.43 -18.93
N LYS A 106 28.06 7.29 -19.19
CA LYS A 106 27.93 6.08 -18.35
C LYS A 106 28.23 6.32 -16.87
N SER A 107 29.22 7.18 -16.54
CA SER A 107 29.51 7.54 -15.16
C SER A 107 28.39 8.35 -14.53
N GLU A 108 27.84 9.33 -15.25
CA GLU A 108 26.73 10.16 -14.77
C GLU A 108 25.47 9.31 -14.59
N PHE A 109 25.13 8.46 -15.56
CA PHE A 109 24.02 7.52 -15.46
C PHE A 109 24.15 6.62 -14.22
N LYS A 110 25.36 6.10 -13.96
CA LYS A 110 25.63 5.28 -12.77
C LYS A 110 25.41 6.03 -11.46
N GLU A 111 25.91 7.26 -11.36
CA GLU A 111 25.80 8.09 -10.16
C GLU A 111 24.34 8.45 -9.88
N VAL A 112 23.64 8.96 -10.88
CA VAL A 112 22.24 9.35 -10.75
C VAL A 112 21.36 8.13 -10.42
N LEU A 113 21.56 6.99 -11.10
CA LEU A 113 20.81 5.77 -10.80
C LEU A 113 21.09 5.26 -9.37
N SER A 114 22.34 5.37 -8.89
CA SER A 114 22.70 5.03 -7.52
C SER A 114 21.92 5.90 -6.53
N ASP A 115 21.92 7.21 -6.73
CA ASP A 115 21.27 8.16 -5.82
C ASP A 115 19.74 7.97 -5.79
N ILE A 116 19.12 7.74 -6.95
CA ILE A 116 17.69 7.42 -7.04
C ILE A 116 17.37 6.13 -6.26
N LEU A 117 18.12 5.05 -6.49
CA LEU A 117 17.88 3.76 -5.83
C LEU A 117 18.14 3.83 -4.31
N LEU A 118 19.16 4.56 -3.87
CA LEU A 118 19.41 4.80 -2.45
C LEU A 118 18.33 5.67 -1.82
N GLY A 119 17.82 6.67 -2.55
CA GLY A 119 16.66 7.47 -2.16
C GLY A 119 15.41 6.61 -1.99
N MET A 120 15.11 5.72 -2.94
CA MET A 120 14.02 4.75 -2.84
C MET A 120 14.21 3.81 -1.64
N ALA A 121 15.42 3.27 -1.45
CA ALA A 121 15.73 2.41 -0.32
C ALA A 121 15.56 3.13 1.02
N ALA A 122 15.96 4.40 1.12
CA ALA A 122 15.75 5.22 2.30
C ALA A 122 14.26 5.53 2.54
N GLY A 123 13.50 5.79 1.47
CA GLY A 123 12.05 5.97 1.50
C GLY A 123 11.33 4.73 2.02
N LEU A 124 11.60 3.56 1.45
CA LEU A 124 11.03 2.28 1.89
C LEU A 124 11.48 1.87 3.29
N LYS A 125 12.69 2.23 3.70
CA LYS A 125 13.14 2.00 5.08
C LYS A 125 12.34 2.84 6.07
N ARG A 126 11.96 4.07 5.69
CA ARG A 126 11.13 4.96 6.50
C ARG A 126 9.67 4.51 6.51
N ASP A 127 9.16 4.11 5.35
CA ASP A 127 7.79 3.64 5.17
C ASP A 127 7.74 2.32 4.38
N PRO A 128 7.86 1.18 5.08
CA PRO A 128 7.86 -0.13 4.43
C PRO A 128 6.50 -0.47 3.83
N ILE A 129 6.52 -1.10 2.66
CA ILE A 129 5.32 -1.63 2.02
C ILE A 129 5.17 -3.09 2.40
N VAL A 130 4.04 -3.44 2.99
CA VAL A 130 3.66 -4.80 3.33
C VAL A 130 2.73 -5.34 2.24
N ILE A 131 3.14 -6.44 1.63
CA ILE A 131 2.34 -7.20 0.67
C ILE A 131 1.78 -8.43 1.37
N LEU A 132 0.45 -8.51 1.44
CA LEU A 132 -0.31 -9.61 2.02
C LEU A 132 -1.00 -10.42 0.92
N ARG A 133 -0.93 -11.74 1.03
CA ARG A 133 -1.76 -12.65 0.23
C ARG A 133 -2.92 -13.13 1.09
N ILE A 134 -4.12 -12.66 0.77
CA ILE A 134 -5.35 -12.99 1.47
C ILE A 134 -6.09 -14.11 0.72
N ASP A 135 -6.13 -15.30 1.33
CA ASP A 135 -6.74 -16.51 0.77
C ASP A 135 -7.98 -17.01 1.55
N GLY A 136 -8.45 -16.21 2.51
CA GLY A 136 -9.63 -16.51 3.31
C GLY A 136 -9.37 -17.32 4.57
N GLU A 137 -8.15 -17.83 4.81
CA GLU A 137 -7.87 -18.60 6.03
C GLU A 137 -7.96 -17.74 7.30
N ASP A 138 -7.41 -16.52 7.26
CA ASP A 138 -7.45 -15.61 8.41
C ASP A 138 -8.88 -15.10 8.67
N LEU A 139 -9.67 -14.91 7.60
CA LEU A 139 -11.09 -14.57 7.70
C LEU A 139 -11.91 -15.71 8.27
N LYS A 140 -11.56 -16.95 7.93
CA LYS A 140 -12.18 -18.13 8.52
C LYS A 140 -11.87 -18.23 10.02
N GLU A 141 -10.61 -18.03 10.41
CA GLU A 141 -10.22 -18.01 11.83
C GLU A 141 -10.99 -16.92 12.58
N PHE A 142 -11.15 -15.73 12.01
CA PHE A 142 -11.95 -14.65 12.57
C PHE A 142 -13.41 -15.07 12.80
N VAL A 143 -14.08 -15.60 11.78
CA VAL A 143 -15.50 -16.01 11.82
C VAL A 143 -15.75 -17.15 12.82
N GLU A 144 -14.78 -18.04 13.02
CA GLU A 144 -14.84 -19.14 13.99
C GLU A 144 -14.47 -18.68 15.42
N SER A 145 -13.90 -17.49 15.57
CA SER A 145 -13.46 -16.96 16.86
C SER A 145 -14.61 -16.41 17.72
N PRO A 146 -14.46 -16.37 19.06
CA PRO A 146 -15.40 -15.69 19.94
C PRO A 146 -15.52 -14.17 19.73
N ARG A 147 -14.65 -13.57 18.92
CA ARG A 147 -14.65 -12.13 18.64
C ARG A 147 -15.67 -11.74 17.57
N PHE A 148 -16.05 -12.69 16.72
CA PHE A 148 -16.94 -12.44 15.59
C PHE A 148 -18.29 -11.82 16.01
N GLU A 149 -19.01 -12.45 16.94
CA GLU A 149 -20.36 -11.99 17.31
C GLU A 149 -20.35 -10.59 17.96
N PRO A 150 -19.49 -10.28 18.96
CA PRO A 150 -19.41 -8.93 19.51
C PRO A 150 -19.11 -7.85 18.46
N GLU A 151 -18.19 -8.12 17.53
CA GLU A 151 -17.81 -7.18 16.48
C GLU A 151 -18.92 -7.00 15.44
N ALA A 152 -19.58 -8.08 15.02
CA ALA A 152 -20.72 -8.00 14.11
C ALA A 152 -21.92 -7.24 14.73
N ILE A 153 -22.18 -7.41 16.03
CA ILE A 153 -23.20 -6.61 16.75
C ILE A 153 -22.81 -5.13 16.78
N ALA A 154 -21.54 -4.82 17.02
CA ALA A 154 -21.05 -3.45 17.01
C ALA A 154 -21.23 -2.81 15.63
N ILE A 155 -20.88 -3.52 14.55
CA ILE A 155 -21.10 -3.10 13.17
C ILE A 155 -22.58 -2.82 12.89
N PHE A 156 -23.49 -3.72 13.29
CA PHE A 156 -24.93 -3.52 13.13
C PHE A 156 -25.44 -2.26 13.85
N SER A 157 -24.86 -1.95 15.02
CA SER A 157 -25.28 -0.83 15.86
C SER A 157 -24.83 0.55 15.33
N VAL A 158 -23.84 0.59 14.43
CA VAL A 158 -23.37 1.83 13.80
C VAL A 158 -24.39 2.36 12.78
N GLU A 159 -25.18 1.47 12.18
CA GLU A 159 -26.17 1.82 11.15
C GLU A 159 -27.59 1.97 11.74
N SER A 160 -28.43 2.77 11.08
CA SER A 160 -29.81 2.97 11.52
C SER A 160 -30.71 1.76 11.21
N ALA A 161 -31.56 1.38 12.16
CA ALA A 161 -32.40 0.16 12.16
C ALA A 161 -33.42 -0.01 11.00
N ASN A 162 -33.43 0.87 10.00
CA ASN A 162 -34.38 0.87 8.88
C ASN A 162 -33.73 0.64 7.50
N GLU A 163 -32.42 0.38 7.44
CA GLU A 163 -31.74 0.10 6.17
C GLU A 163 -31.98 -1.34 5.70
N SER A 164 -31.89 -1.55 4.38
CA SER A 164 -32.02 -2.89 3.82
C SER A 164 -30.88 -3.79 4.28
N LEU A 165 -31.17 -5.09 4.46
CA LEU A 165 -30.14 -6.08 4.81
C LEU A 165 -28.94 -6.03 3.85
N HIS A 166 -29.18 -5.83 2.55
CA HIS A 166 -28.11 -5.69 1.56
C HIS A 166 -27.14 -4.56 1.90
N LYS A 167 -27.67 -3.39 2.28
CA LYS A 167 -26.85 -2.23 2.65
C LYS A 167 -26.09 -2.49 3.94
N LEU A 168 -26.75 -3.07 4.95
CA LEU A 168 -26.12 -3.43 6.22
C LEU A 168 -24.95 -4.40 6.03
N LEU A 169 -25.14 -5.43 5.20
CA LEU A 169 -24.09 -6.40 4.88
C LEU A 169 -22.92 -5.73 4.14
N THR A 170 -23.21 -4.89 3.14
CA THR A 170 -22.19 -4.17 2.38
C THR A 170 -21.37 -3.24 3.27
N VAL A 171 -22.03 -2.45 4.13
CA VAL A 171 -21.33 -1.57 5.08
C VAL A 171 -20.55 -2.40 6.10
N GLY A 172 -21.11 -3.51 6.57
CA GLY A 172 -20.40 -4.41 7.49
C GLY A 172 -19.12 -4.98 6.90
N LEU A 173 -19.10 -5.32 5.61
CA LEU A 173 -17.87 -5.73 4.92
C LEU A 173 -16.83 -4.61 4.84
N GLN A 174 -17.26 -3.34 4.73
CA GLN A 174 -16.34 -2.20 4.71
C GLN A 174 -15.72 -1.90 6.09
N GLN A 175 -16.32 -2.39 7.18
CA GLN A 175 -15.74 -2.30 8.52
C GLN A 175 -14.69 -3.37 8.78
N LEU A 176 -14.68 -4.45 7.99
CA LEU A 176 -13.64 -5.47 8.08
C LEU A 176 -12.39 -5.03 7.33
N THR A 177 -11.24 -5.22 7.97
CA THR A 177 -9.93 -4.85 7.46
C THR A 177 -9.07 -6.07 7.16
N VAL A 178 -7.86 -5.84 6.63
CA VAL A 178 -6.86 -6.89 6.39
C VAL A 178 -6.50 -7.67 7.67
N GLU A 179 -6.64 -7.08 8.86
CA GLU A 179 -6.43 -7.74 10.15
C GLU A 179 -7.47 -8.84 10.42
N HIS A 180 -8.64 -8.74 9.81
CA HIS A 180 -9.70 -9.75 9.86
C HIS A 180 -9.53 -10.77 8.73
N GLY A 181 -8.48 -10.68 7.91
CA GLY A 181 -8.32 -11.49 6.70
C GLY A 181 -9.26 -11.09 5.56
N MET A 182 -9.86 -9.89 5.61
CA MET A 182 -10.74 -9.38 4.56
C MET A 182 -9.95 -8.41 3.66
N PRO A 183 -9.90 -8.62 2.33
CA PRO A 183 -9.37 -7.60 1.43
C PRO A 183 -10.29 -6.37 1.42
N PRO A 184 -9.77 -5.16 1.12
CA PRO A 184 -10.58 -3.94 1.15
C PRO A 184 -11.82 -4.04 0.25
N ALA A 185 -13.01 -4.10 0.84
CA ALA A 185 -14.26 -4.23 0.10
C ALA A 185 -14.58 -2.99 -0.76
N SER A 186 -13.91 -1.86 -0.52
CA SER A 186 -14.00 -0.65 -1.36
C SER A 186 -13.27 -0.78 -2.69
N ASP A 187 -12.36 -1.74 -2.84
CA ASP A 187 -11.66 -1.97 -4.10
C ASP A 187 -12.62 -2.53 -5.16
N SER A 188 -12.60 -1.95 -6.36
CA SER A 188 -13.53 -2.32 -7.43
C SER A 188 -13.36 -3.77 -7.89
N TRP A 189 -12.13 -4.29 -7.89
CA TRP A 189 -11.88 -5.66 -8.30
C TRP A 189 -12.39 -6.63 -7.24
N VAL A 190 -12.12 -6.35 -5.95
CA VAL A 190 -12.62 -7.14 -4.82
C VAL A 190 -14.16 -7.16 -4.81
N MET A 191 -14.79 -6.00 -5.01
CA MET A 191 -16.25 -5.91 -5.05
C MET A 191 -16.84 -6.82 -6.14
N SER A 192 -16.40 -6.66 -7.40
CA SER A 192 -16.99 -7.40 -8.53
C SER A 192 -16.65 -8.89 -8.57
N ASN A 193 -15.48 -9.30 -8.06
CA ASN A 193 -15.01 -10.69 -8.20
C ASN A 193 -15.18 -11.53 -6.94
N ILE A 194 -15.29 -10.90 -5.77
CA ILE A 194 -15.37 -11.61 -4.47
C ILE A 194 -16.69 -11.30 -3.76
N VAL A 195 -17.03 -10.02 -3.59
CA VAL A 195 -18.17 -9.61 -2.75
C VAL A 195 -19.51 -9.80 -3.45
N GLU A 196 -19.67 -9.29 -4.67
CA GLU A 196 -20.92 -9.40 -5.44
C GLU A 196 -21.33 -10.87 -5.68
N PRO A 197 -20.43 -11.78 -6.11
CA PRO A 197 -20.77 -13.20 -6.22
C PRO A 197 -21.22 -13.81 -4.88
N ALA A 198 -20.58 -13.41 -3.78
CA ALA A 198 -20.94 -13.89 -2.45
C ALA A 198 -22.32 -13.36 -2.00
N LEU A 199 -22.65 -12.10 -2.30
CA LEU A 199 -23.97 -11.51 -2.03
C LEU A 199 -25.07 -12.18 -2.86
N GLN A 200 -24.81 -12.52 -4.13
CA GLN A 200 -25.76 -13.22 -4.99
C GLN A 200 -26.07 -14.64 -4.50
N SER A 201 -25.17 -15.25 -3.72
CA SER A 201 -25.41 -16.55 -3.09
C SER A 201 -26.43 -16.50 -1.93
N LEU A 202 -26.75 -15.30 -1.43
CA LEU A 202 -27.75 -15.10 -0.39
C LEU A 202 -29.18 -15.09 -0.98
N SER A 203 -30.17 -15.36 -0.12
CA SER A 203 -31.56 -15.45 -0.55
C SER A 203 -32.13 -14.06 -0.93
N THR A 204 -32.34 -13.83 -2.22
CA THR A 204 -32.77 -12.55 -2.83
C THR A 204 -34.02 -11.92 -2.20
N GLY A 205 -34.96 -12.72 -1.68
CA GLY A 205 -36.20 -12.23 -1.08
C GLY A 205 -36.06 -11.51 0.27
N ARG A 206 -34.93 -11.66 0.99
CA ARG A 206 -34.70 -11.04 2.32
C ARG A 206 -33.82 -9.80 2.29
N LEU A 207 -33.10 -9.56 1.19
CA LEU A 207 -32.07 -8.52 1.10
C LEU A 207 -32.64 -7.09 1.11
N GLU A 208 -33.87 -6.90 0.65
CA GLU A 208 -34.55 -5.61 0.55
C GLU A 208 -35.36 -5.24 1.81
N GLN A 209 -35.44 -6.14 2.80
CA GLN A 209 -36.22 -5.91 4.02
C GLN A 209 -35.32 -5.37 5.14
N PRO A 210 -35.87 -4.58 6.08
CA PRO A 210 -35.19 -4.24 7.33
C PRO A 210 -34.83 -5.52 8.09
N ALA A 211 -33.59 -5.63 8.55
CA ALA A 211 -33.11 -6.80 9.27
C ALA A 211 -33.12 -6.57 10.78
N SER A 212 -33.51 -7.60 11.54
CA SER A 212 -33.17 -7.65 12.97
C SER A 212 -31.69 -7.99 13.14
N GLN A 213 -31.15 -7.75 14.34
CA GLN A 213 -29.78 -8.09 14.69
C GLN A 213 -29.48 -9.58 14.47
N GLU A 214 -30.40 -10.47 14.82
CA GLU A 214 -30.24 -11.92 14.64
C GLU A 214 -30.17 -12.31 13.16
N ILE A 215 -31.02 -11.71 12.33
CA ILE A 215 -31.01 -11.94 10.87
C ILE A 215 -29.69 -11.42 10.28
N PHE A 216 -29.25 -10.24 10.69
CA PHE A 216 -27.96 -9.70 10.26
C PHE A 216 -26.80 -10.62 10.63
N LEU A 217 -26.72 -11.09 11.88
CA LEU A 217 -25.64 -11.98 12.33
C LEU A 217 -25.59 -13.28 11.53
N GLU A 218 -26.74 -13.90 11.31
CA GLU A 218 -26.85 -15.15 10.54
C GLU A 218 -26.41 -14.94 9.08
N GLU A 219 -26.92 -13.91 8.42
CA GLU A 219 -26.65 -13.65 7.01
C GLU A 219 -25.24 -13.10 6.78
N PHE A 220 -24.71 -12.28 7.69
CA PHE A 220 -23.33 -11.79 7.64
C PHE A 220 -22.34 -12.95 7.79
N LYS A 221 -22.60 -13.89 8.70
CA LYS A 221 -21.79 -15.11 8.81
C LYS A 221 -21.85 -15.96 7.54
N LYS A 222 -23.01 -16.13 6.91
CA LYS A 222 -23.14 -16.85 5.63
C LYS A 222 -22.37 -16.14 4.52
N LEU A 223 -22.47 -14.82 4.45
CA LEU A 223 -21.75 -13.99 3.49
C LEU A 223 -20.23 -14.16 3.62
N LEU A 224 -19.69 -14.04 4.84
CA LEU A 224 -18.26 -14.22 5.07
C LEU A 224 -17.78 -15.63 4.71
N ASN A 225 -18.57 -16.66 5.01
CA ASN A 225 -18.25 -18.04 4.57
C ASN A 225 -18.22 -18.18 3.05
N SER A 226 -19.15 -17.52 2.34
CA SER A 226 -19.14 -17.49 0.88
C SER A 226 -17.90 -16.76 0.34
N ILE A 227 -17.56 -15.60 0.91
CA ILE A 227 -16.33 -14.86 0.59
C ILE A 227 -15.07 -15.72 0.81
N ILE A 228 -14.99 -16.46 1.91
CA ILE A 228 -13.87 -17.39 2.19
C ILE A 228 -13.72 -18.40 1.04
N GLN A 229 -14.82 -18.97 0.52
CA GLN A 229 -14.75 -19.90 -0.62
C GLN A 229 -14.24 -19.21 -1.89
N HIS A 230 -14.67 -17.97 -2.15
CA HIS A 230 -14.18 -17.21 -3.29
C HIS A 230 -12.69 -16.88 -3.17
N LEU A 231 -12.20 -16.51 -1.99
CA LEU A 231 -10.79 -16.21 -1.73
C LEU A 231 -9.89 -17.44 -1.82
N GLN A 232 -10.40 -18.64 -1.50
CA GLN A 232 -9.66 -19.89 -1.68
C GLN A 232 -9.41 -20.20 -3.16
N GLY A 233 -10.36 -19.87 -4.04
CA GLY A 233 -10.21 -19.99 -5.49
C GLY A 233 -9.45 -18.83 -6.12
N HIS A 234 -9.63 -17.62 -5.60
CA HIS A 234 -9.06 -16.38 -6.11
C HIS A 234 -8.46 -15.54 -4.98
N PRO A 235 -7.23 -15.88 -4.52
CA PRO A 235 -6.55 -15.12 -3.48
C PRO A 235 -6.28 -13.68 -3.93
N VAL A 236 -6.39 -12.73 -3.01
CA VAL A 236 -6.17 -11.30 -3.28
C VAL A 236 -4.82 -10.87 -2.73
N ILE A 237 -4.06 -10.13 -3.53
CA ILE A 237 -2.84 -9.48 -3.08
C ILE A 237 -3.17 -8.05 -2.65
N VAL A 238 -2.88 -7.73 -1.40
CA VAL A 238 -3.08 -6.38 -0.84
C VAL A 238 -1.73 -5.81 -0.46
N ALA A 239 -1.44 -4.59 -0.92
CA ALA A 239 -0.28 -3.83 -0.46
C ALA A 239 -0.75 -2.71 0.47
N HIS A 240 -0.10 -2.54 1.62
CA HIS A 240 -0.35 -1.42 2.53
C HIS A 240 0.95 -0.91 3.15
N SER A 241 0.98 0.34 3.60
CA SER A 241 2.10 0.85 4.41
C SER A 241 1.99 0.32 5.83
N GLU A 242 3.13 0.00 6.46
CA GLU A 242 3.12 -0.48 7.85
C GLU A 242 2.81 0.65 8.84
N ASN A 243 3.01 1.90 8.43
CA ASN A 243 2.65 3.08 9.21
C ASN A 243 1.20 3.51 8.91
N THR A 244 0.36 3.54 9.93
CA THR A 244 -0.91 4.27 9.90
C THR A 244 -0.62 5.76 10.09
N PHE A 245 -0.74 6.53 9.01
CA PHE A 245 -0.64 7.99 9.10
C PHE A 245 -1.96 8.55 9.63
N ASP A 246 -2.03 8.77 10.95
CA ASP A 246 -3.21 9.29 11.64
C ASP A 246 -3.30 10.83 11.65
N GLY A 247 -2.37 11.51 10.97
CA GLY A 247 -2.28 12.98 10.93
C GLY A 247 -1.91 13.63 12.27
N SER A 248 -1.67 12.88 13.34
CA SER A 248 -1.38 13.41 14.67
C SER A 248 -0.06 14.19 14.70
N GLY A 249 0.93 13.77 13.91
CA GLY A 249 2.22 14.45 13.74
C GLY A 249 2.06 15.84 13.10
N ILE A 250 1.23 15.96 12.05
CA ILE A 250 0.88 17.25 11.44
C ILE A 250 0.08 18.09 12.42
N LYS A 251 -0.91 17.51 13.10
CA LYS A 251 -1.72 18.20 14.09
C LYS A 251 -0.84 18.82 15.19
N ARG A 252 0.15 18.07 15.69
CA ARG A 252 1.13 18.55 16.68
C ARG A 252 2.03 19.67 16.12
N LEU A 253 2.49 19.55 14.87
CA LEU A 253 3.27 20.59 14.19
C LEU A 253 2.47 21.89 14.01
N LEU A 254 1.21 21.78 13.58
CA LEU A 254 0.30 22.92 13.42
C LEU A 254 -0.06 23.55 14.78
N SER A 255 -0.27 22.75 15.82
CA SER A 255 -0.50 23.25 17.18
C SER A 255 0.72 23.97 17.74
N ASN A 256 1.94 23.50 17.45
CA ASN A 256 3.16 24.17 17.87
C ASN A 256 3.46 25.45 17.07
N ASN A 257 3.15 25.51 15.77
CA ASN A 257 3.24 26.75 15.00
C ASN A 257 2.29 27.83 15.54
N PHE A 258 1.09 27.44 15.99
CA PHE A 258 0.15 28.35 16.65
C PHE A 258 0.68 28.90 17.99
N GLU A 259 1.44 28.09 18.74
CA GLU A 259 2.12 28.52 19.97
C GLU A 259 3.28 29.50 19.66
N LEU A 260 4.01 29.29 18.56
CA LEU A 260 5.08 30.21 18.11
C LEU A 260 4.53 31.59 17.70
N GLU A 261 3.42 31.65 16.94
CA GLU A 261 2.75 32.92 16.61
C GLU A 261 2.23 33.67 17.85
N LYS A 262 1.83 32.92 18.89
CA LYS A 262 1.37 33.48 20.16
C LYS A 262 2.52 34.06 21.00
N VAL A 263 3.72 33.50 20.86
CA VAL A 263 4.94 34.06 21.47
C VAL A 263 5.38 35.33 20.73
N ASP A 264 5.34 35.35 19.40
CA ASP A 264 5.71 36.53 18.59
C ASP A 264 4.75 37.72 18.80
N SER A 265 3.45 37.46 18.94
CA SER A 265 2.47 38.51 19.26
C SER A 265 2.63 39.07 20.68
N ASN A 266 2.96 38.22 21.66
CA ASN A 266 3.22 38.66 23.03
C ASN A 266 4.53 39.46 23.15
N ILE A 267 5.58 39.07 22.42
CA ILE A 267 6.85 39.82 22.38
C ILE A 267 6.66 41.20 21.74
N ASN A 268 5.95 41.29 20.62
CA ASN A 268 5.63 42.57 19.97
C ASN A 268 4.76 43.47 20.87
N THR A 269 3.81 42.90 21.59
CA THR A 269 2.96 43.64 22.54
C THR A 269 3.74 44.12 23.77
N MET A 270 4.70 43.33 24.26
CA MET A 270 5.60 43.74 25.34
C MET A 270 6.56 44.85 24.91
N LEU A 271 7.10 44.80 23.68
CA LEU A 271 8.01 45.82 23.16
C LEU A 271 7.30 47.17 22.90
N LEU A 272 6.04 47.16 22.47
CA LEU A 272 5.23 48.37 22.29
C LEU A 272 4.83 49.06 23.60
N ASN A 273 4.80 48.34 24.72
CA ASN A 273 4.49 48.91 26.04
C ASN A 273 5.73 49.44 26.79
N ILE A 274 6.93 49.23 26.25
CA ILE A 274 8.22 49.67 26.83
C ILE A 274 8.77 50.91 26.09
N LEU A 275 8.25 51.24 24.91
CA LEU A 275 8.53 52.46 24.15
C LEU A 275 7.44 53.52 24.37
#